data_AF-A0A2K3M9W2-F1
#
_entry.id   AF-A0A2K3M9W2-F1
#
_cell.length_a   1.000
_cell.length_b   1.000
_cell.length_c   1.000
_cell.angle_alpha   90.00
_cell.angle_beta   90.00
_cell.angle_gamma   90.00
#
_symmetry.space_group_name_H-M   'P 1'
#
loop_
_entity.id
_entity.type
_entity.pdbx_description
1 polymer ?
#
loop_
_entity_poly.entity_id
_entity_poly.type
_entity_poly.pdbx_seq_one_letter_code
_entity_poly.pdbx_strand_id
1 'polypeptide(L)'
;VSVSDVEALFELFKSISGSVVDDGLISKIFDLFDVKRKGVIDFSDFVRALNVFHPNAPQEVKIDFSFRLYDLDNTGYIERDEVKC
;
A
#
# COMPACT_ATOMS: atom_id res chain seq x y z
N VAL A 1 5.97 19.09 2.30
CA VAL A 1 6.74 17.87 1.97
C VAL A 1 8.20 18.22 2.11
N SER A 2 8.86 17.62 3.10
CA SER A 2 10.27 17.78 3.39
C SER A 2 11.10 16.82 2.54
N VAL A 3 12.40 17.07 2.38
CA VAL A 3 13.32 16.17 1.65
C VAL A 3 13.34 14.78 2.28
N SER A 4 13.24 14.71 3.61
CA SER A 4 13.13 13.45 4.36
C SER A 4 11.88 12.64 4.03
N ASP A 5 10.76 13.29 3.68
CA ASP A 5 9.54 12.58 3.28
C ASP A 5 9.71 11.90 1.92
N VAL A 6 10.49 12.51 1.01
CA VAL A 6 10.79 11.98 -0.32
C VAL A 6 11.78 10.83 -0.24
N GLU A 7 12.76 10.90 0.66
CA GLU A 7 13.72 9.81 0.90
C GLU A 7 13.05 8.60 1.55
N ALA A 8 12.22 8.82 2.59
CA ALA A 8 11.47 7.74 3.24
C ALA A 8 10.56 7.02 2.24
N LEU A 9 9.96 7.76 1.30
CA LEU A 9 9.16 7.20 0.23
C LEU A 9 9.96 6.39 -0.78
N PHE A 10 11.11 6.89 -1.18
CA PHE A 10 11.98 6.18 -2.11
C PHE A 10 12.49 4.88 -1.50
N GLU A 11 12.82 4.89 -0.21
CA GLU A 11 13.21 3.70 0.53
C GLU A 11 12.03 2.75 0.76
N LEU A 12 10.82 3.26 1.01
CA LEU A 12 9.60 2.45 1.07
C LEU A 12 9.32 1.78 -0.29
N PHE A 13 9.40 2.53 -1.39
CA PHE A 13 9.21 2.01 -2.73
C PHE A 13 10.27 0.96 -3.07
N LYS A 14 11.53 1.17 -2.69
CA LYS A 14 12.60 0.16 -2.83
C LYS A 14 12.32 -1.10 -2.02
N SER A 15 12.01 -0.95 -0.73
CA SER A 15 11.71 -2.08 0.16
C SER A 15 10.52 -2.88 -0.35
N ILE A 16 9.46 -2.19 -0.79
CA ILE A 16 8.28 -2.79 -1.40
C ILE A 16 8.69 -3.48 -2.70
N SER A 17 9.35 -2.80 -3.64
CA SER A 17 9.77 -3.39 -4.92
C SER A 17 10.68 -4.62 -4.73
N GLY A 18 11.53 -4.64 -3.71
CA GLY A 18 12.42 -5.76 -3.41
C GLY A 18 11.69 -6.98 -2.85
N SER A 19 10.74 -6.79 -1.93
CA SER A 19 9.90 -7.88 -1.39
C SER A 19 8.85 -8.37 -2.38
N VAL A 20 8.35 -7.47 -3.23
CA VAL A 20 7.22 -7.75 -4.11
C VAL A 20 7.60 -8.55 -5.35
N VAL A 21 8.85 -8.45 -5.80
CA VAL A 21 9.36 -9.25 -6.93
C VAL A 21 9.42 -10.75 -6.60
N ASP A 22 9.46 -11.12 -5.32
CA ASP A 22 9.49 -12.53 -4.87
C ASP A 22 8.08 -13.13 -4.67
N ASP A 23 7.10 -12.33 -4.21
CA ASP A 23 5.81 -12.84 -3.68
C ASP A 23 4.57 -12.57 -4.56
N GLY A 24 4.71 -11.96 -5.75
CA GLY A 24 3.55 -11.64 -6.61
C GLY A 24 2.63 -10.53 -6.05
N LEU A 25 3.05 -9.87 -4.96
CA LEU A 25 2.28 -8.87 -4.22
C LEU A 25 2.10 -7.53 -4.98
N ILE A 26 2.66 -7.41 -6.20
CA ILE A 26 2.73 -6.15 -6.95
C ILE A 26 1.35 -5.73 -7.42
N SER A 27 0.51 -6.71 -7.81
CA SER A 27 -0.87 -6.44 -8.18
C SER A 27 -1.66 -5.95 -6.98
N LYS A 28 -1.48 -6.59 -5.80
CA LYS A 28 -2.17 -6.20 -4.56
C LYS A 28 -1.84 -4.76 -4.15
N ILE A 29 -0.57 -4.38 -4.24
CA ILE A 29 -0.13 -3.01 -3.93
C ILE A 29 -0.62 -2.01 -4.98
N PHE A 30 -0.64 -2.40 -6.25
CA PHE A 30 -1.17 -1.57 -7.32
C PHE A 30 -2.67 -1.29 -7.11
N ASP A 31 -3.46 -2.33 -6.84
CA ASP A 31 -4.90 -2.22 -6.58
C ASP A 31 -5.20 -1.37 -5.33
N LEU A 32 -4.31 -1.42 -4.33
CA LEU A 32 -4.44 -0.64 -3.11
C LEU A 32 -4.15 0.86 -3.33
N PHE A 33 -3.23 1.17 -4.25
CA PHE A 33 -2.91 2.56 -4.60
C PHE A 33 -3.92 3.12 -5.59
N ASP A 34 -4.39 2.35 -6.56
CA ASP A 34 -5.42 2.76 -7.51
C ASP A 34 -6.85 2.62 -6.94
N VAL A 35 -7.14 3.44 -5.93
CA VAL A 35 -8.42 3.43 -5.19
C VAL A 35 -9.65 3.55 -6.10
N LYS A 36 -9.52 4.28 -7.21
CA LYS A 36 -10.62 4.49 -8.16
C LYS A 36 -10.65 3.46 -9.30
N ARG A 37 -9.77 2.45 -9.25
CA ARG A 37 -9.65 1.38 -10.26
C ARG A 37 -9.56 1.92 -11.69
N LYS A 38 -8.73 2.94 -11.88
CA LYS A 38 -8.46 3.56 -13.18
C LYS A 38 -7.51 2.73 -14.05
N GLY A 39 -6.89 1.69 -13.49
CA GLY A 39 -5.80 0.93 -14.09
C GLY A 39 -4.48 1.69 -14.13
N VAL A 40 -4.40 2.86 -13.49
CA VAL A 40 -3.21 3.72 -13.42
C VAL A 40 -3.15 4.44 -12.08
N ILE A 41 -1.97 4.51 -11.48
CA ILE A 41 -1.73 5.28 -10.26
C ILE A 41 -1.41 6.72 -10.67
N ASP A 42 -2.26 7.66 -10.26
CA ASP A 42 -1.97 9.08 -10.46
C ASP A 42 -1.23 9.69 -9.27
N PHE A 43 -0.83 10.96 -9.40
CA PHE A 43 -0.10 11.65 -8.33
C PHE A 43 -0.91 11.74 -7.03
N SER A 44 -2.24 11.85 -7.10
CA SER A 44 -3.10 11.91 -5.91
C SER A 44 -3.13 10.56 -5.18
N ASP A 45 -3.20 9.46 -5.92
CA ASP A 45 -3.14 8.10 -5.38
C ASP A 45 -1.80 7.87 -4.67
N PHE A 46 -0.72 8.34 -5.29
CA PHE A 46 0.62 8.27 -4.72
C PHE A 46 0.79 9.11 -3.45
N VAL A 47 0.28 10.35 -3.42
CA VAL A 47 0.30 11.22 -2.23
C VAL A 47 -0.54 10.66 -1.09
N ARG A 48 -1.65 9.98 -1.40
CA ARG A 48 -2.46 9.31 -0.39
C ARG A 48 -1.71 8.13 0.23
N ALA A 49 -1.07 7.30 -0.59
CA ALA A 49 -0.25 6.20 -0.11
C ALA A 49 0.87 6.70 0.83
N LEU A 50 1.57 7.75 0.41
CA LEU A 50 2.58 8.45 1.20
C LEU A 50 2.12 8.83 2.61
N ASN A 51 0.90 9.37 2.71
CA ASN A 51 0.39 9.88 3.96
C ASN A 51 0.15 8.77 5.01
N VAL A 52 -0.11 7.54 4.55
CA VAL A 52 -0.27 6.36 5.41
C VAL A 52 1.07 5.89 5.97
N PHE A 53 2.12 5.91 5.13
CA PHE A 53 3.44 5.41 5.51
C PHE A 53 4.31 6.43 6.25
N HIS A 54 3.83 7.66 6.40
CA HIS A 54 4.55 8.67 7.18
C HIS A 54 4.84 8.14 8.60
N PRO A 55 6.06 8.33 9.13
CA PRO A 55 6.44 7.80 10.45
C PRO A 55 5.45 8.22 11.55
N ASN A 56 5.00 9.48 11.48
CA ASN A 56 4.05 10.05 12.44
C ASN A 56 2.57 9.81 12.08
N ALA A 57 2.25 9.07 11.01
CA ALA A 57 0.87 8.70 10.73
C ALA A 57 0.31 7.84 11.88
N PRO A 58 -0.95 8.07 12.30
CA PRO A 58 -1.56 7.28 13.36
C PRO A 58 -1.50 5.79 13.07
N GLN A 59 -1.23 4.98 14.08
CA GLN A 59 -1.14 3.53 13.93
C GLN A 59 -2.45 2.94 13.40
N GLU A 60 -3.60 3.50 13.77
CA GLU A 60 -4.91 3.12 13.24
C GLU A 60 -4.98 3.19 11.71
N VAL A 61 -4.43 4.25 11.11
CA VAL A 61 -4.41 4.43 9.65
C VAL A 61 -3.52 3.38 9.00
N LYS A 62 -2.40 3.01 9.65
CA LYS A 62 -1.49 1.97 9.18
C LYS A 62 -2.16 0.58 9.25
N ILE A 63 -2.86 0.29 10.35
CA ILE A 63 -3.60 -0.97 10.53
C ILE A 63 -4.73 -1.09 9.50
N ASP A 64 -5.54 -0.04 9.33
CA ASP A 64 -6.62 0.01 8.33
C ASP A 64 -6.09 -0.21 6.92
N PHE A 65 -4.94 0.39 6.60
CA PHE A 65 -4.26 0.15 5.32
C PHE A 65 -3.76 -1.28 5.17
N SER A 66 -3.07 -1.83 6.17
CA SER A 66 -2.59 -3.21 6.14
C SER A 66 -3.74 -4.21 6.05
N PHE A 67 -4.88 -3.94 6.69
CA PHE A 67 -6.06 -4.80 6.59
C PHE A 67 -6.62 -4.82 5.16
N ARG A 68 -6.79 -3.64 4.53
CA ARG A 68 -7.23 -3.54 3.14
C ARG A 68 -6.27 -4.14 2.12
N LEU A 69 -5.00 -4.31 2.46
CA LEU A 69 -4.03 -5.03 1.61
C LEU A 69 -4.37 -6.53 1.51
N TYR A 70 -4.97 -7.09 2.56
CA TYR A 70 -5.31 -8.52 2.63
C TYR A 70 -6.77 -8.82 2.31
N ASP A 71 -7.72 -7.93 2.64
CA ASP A 71 -9.14 -8.07 2.28
C ASP A 71 -9.36 -7.62 0.82
N LEU A 72 -8.99 -8.50 -0.12
CA LEU A 72 -9.02 -8.25 -1.56
C LEU A 72 -10.46 -8.10 -2.08
N ASP A 73 -11.36 -8.90 -1.51
CA ASP A 73 -12.77 -8.91 -1.90
C ASP A 73 -13.58 -7.78 -1.22
N ASN A 74 -12.94 -6.99 -0.35
CA ASN A 74 -13.55 -5.88 0.41
C ASN A 74 -14.78 -6.33 1.21
N THR A 75 -14.69 -7.51 1.82
CA THR A 75 -15.76 -8.11 2.62
C THR A 75 -15.81 -7.52 4.04
N GLY A 76 -14.75 -6.85 4.46
CA GLY A 76 -14.51 -6.45 5.85
C GLY A 76 -13.90 -7.55 6.71
N TYR A 77 -13.50 -8.68 6.10
CA TYR A 77 -12.87 -9.82 6.73
C TYR A 77 -11.68 -10.27 5.89
N ILE A 78 -10.64 -10.81 6.54
CA ILE A 78 -9.55 -11.47 5.83
C ILE A 78 -9.83 -12.97 5.82
N GLU A 79 -10.19 -13.50 4.66
CA GLU A 79 -10.46 -14.91 4.44
C GLU A 79 -9.17 -15.71 4.28
N ARG A 80 -9.22 -17.01 4.61
CA ARG A 80 -8.03 -17.88 4.56
C ARG A 80 -7.41 -17.95 3.17
N ASP A 81 -8.22 -17.87 2.13
CA ASP A 81 -7.76 -17.97 0.76
C ASP A 81 -7.11 -16.66 0.28
N GLU A 82 -7.37 -15.53 0.95
CA GLU A 82 -6.70 -14.24 0.69
C GLU A 82 -5.29 -14.16 1.31
N VAL A 83 -5.04 -14.98 2.34
CA VAL A 83 -3.73 -15.08 3.04
C VAL A 83 -2.79 -16.06 2.34
N LYS A 84 -3.32 -16.98 1.52
CA LYS A 84 -2.51 -17.96 0.80
C LYS A 84 -1.89 -17.30 -0.44
N CYS A 85 -0.63 -16.90 -0.31
CA CYS A 85 0.27 -16.68 -1.44
C CYS A 85 0.78 -18.02 -1.98
#